data_AF-A0A836RVZ6-F1
#
_entry.id   AF-A0A836RVZ6-F1
#
_cell.length_a   1.000
_cell.length_b   1.000
_cell.length_c   1.000
_cell.angle_alpha   90.00
_cell.angle_beta   90.00
_cell.angle_gamma   90.00
#
_symmetry.space_group_name_H-M   'P 1'
#
loop_
_entity.id
_entity.type
_entity.pdbx_description
1 polymer ?
#
loop_
_entity_poly.entity_id
_entity_poly.type
_entity_poly.pdbx_seq_one_letter_code
_entity_poly.pdbx_strand_id
1 'polypeptide(L)'
;MVEDNVDLHVVITTPPSIFDAAVLARTLYTALGREGWKLTIIGMGRRLPLKLISEARLPVSVALSNISMELEAEPSEPVYIIDNRGEPAWNLEPPRTIIIDYGGTFAASFHDAKRVRGLGAPSLTYEAITVLYEFFVRRKSWGPAYSRAFSRDIRSGVYLARKVLEAIQVFDNYIVLEPSVIAFTLRKVYLNKGLLVDPDTFKLEVNVVDGAVEEHIMLKTYSIRGLRSIGNIEVKFNGEVLEIHDQEGTAYRIVIDAYRRIACCAPGLCVGTGEDDVNIPRLEP
;
A
#
# COMPACT_ATOMS: atom_id res chain seq x y z
N MET A 1 21.97 -21.05 -2.42
CA MET A 1 22.56 -19.76 -2.80
C MET A 1 22.45 -19.69 -4.30
N VAL A 2 21.57 -18.91 -4.92
CA VAL A 2 21.10 -17.56 -4.60
C VAL A 2 19.58 -17.54 -4.76
N GLU A 3 18.85 -17.06 -3.74
CA GLU A 3 17.44 -16.72 -3.89
C GLU A 3 17.40 -15.42 -4.68
N ASP A 4 16.92 -15.48 -5.92
CA ASP A 4 16.71 -14.30 -6.77
C ASP A 4 15.62 -13.40 -6.13
N ASN A 5 16.07 -12.43 -5.34
CA ASN A 5 15.26 -11.24 -5.04
C ASN A 5 14.94 -10.57 -6.38
N VAL A 6 13.67 -10.65 -6.80
CA VAL A 6 13.21 -10.07 -8.06
C VAL A 6 13.13 -8.54 -7.92
N ASP A 7 14.23 -7.85 -8.22
CA ASP A 7 14.31 -6.40 -8.27
C ASP A 7 13.82 -5.89 -9.64
N LEU A 8 12.82 -5.00 -9.65
CA LEU A 8 12.36 -4.33 -10.87
C LEU A 8 13.45 -3.37 -11.37
N HIS A 9 13.91 -3.54 -12.60
CA HIS A 9 14.83 -2.59 -13.22
C HIS A 9 14.08 -1.64 -14.17
N VAL A 10 14.12 -0.35 -13.91
CA VAL A 10 13.59 0.67 -14.84
C VAL A 10 14.77 1.38 -15.50
N VAL A 11 14.76 1.43 -16.83
CA VAL A 11 15.77 2.11 -17.63
C VAL A 11 15.12 3.28 -18.35
N ILE A 12 15.62 4.49 -18.10
CA ILE A 12 15.21 5.72 -18.77
C ILE A 12 16.34 6.15 -19.70
N THR A 13 16.04 6.39 -20.98
CA THR A 13 17.02 6.89 -21.94
C THR A 13 16.67 8.28 -22.45
N THR A 14 17.66 9.17 -22.41
CA THR A 14 17.56 10.56 -22.91
C THR A 14 16.30 11.29 -22.45
N PRO A 15 16.00 11.35 -21.14
CA PRO A 15 14.82 12.04 -20.67
C PRO A 15 14.89 13.53 -21.06
N PRO A 16 13.78 14.14 -21.48
CA PRO A 16 13.78 15.52 -21.97
C PRO A 16 14.07 16.54 -20.86
N SER A 17 13.86 16.16 -19.60
CA SER A 17 14.23 16.96 -18.44
C SER A 17 14.61 16.12 -17.22
N ILE A 18 15.32 16.75 -16.26
CA ILE A 18 15.57 16.16 -14.93
C ILE A 18 14.26 15.83 -14.22
N PHE A 19 13.23 16.64 -14.43
CA PHE A 19 11.94 16.49 -13.80
C PHE A 19 11.26 15.17 -14.18
N ASP A 20 11.34 14.75 -15.43
CA ASP A 20 10.75 13.48 -15.88
C ASP A 20 11.35 12.27 -15.15
N ALA A 21 12.68 12.24 -15.06
CA ALA A 21 13.38 11.20 -14.32
C ALA A 21 13.09 11.26 -12.81
N ALA A 22 12.99 12.47 -12.24
CA ALA A 22 12.68 12.68 -10.83
C ALA A 22 11.26 12.22 -10.48
N VAL A 23 10.27 12.47 -11.35
CA VAL A 23 8.90 12.01 -11.16
C VAL A 23 8.84 10.49 -11.21
N LEU A 24 9.52 9.84 -12.16
CA LEU A 24 9.56 8.38 -12.26
C LEU A 24 10.27 7.74 -11.05
N ALA A 25 11.37 8.32 -10.58
CA ALA A 25 12.05 7.89 -9.36
C ALA A 25 11.14 8.00 -8.13
N ARG A 26 10.39 9.09 -8.02
CA ARG A 26 9.39 9.27 -6.96
C ARG A 26 8.29 8.22 -7.07
N THR A 27 7.76 7.98 -8.26
CA THR A 27 6.71 6.99 -8.49
C THR A 27 7.18 5.59 -8.09
N LEU A 28 8.41 5.20 -8.43
CA LEU A 28 8.98 3.91 -8.03
C LEU A 28 9.11 3.79 -6.52
N TYR A 29 9.66 4.81 -5.85
CA TYR A 29 9.75 4.84 -4.41
C TYR A 29 8.37 4.77 -3.74
N THR A 30 7.39 5.52 -4.23
CA THR A 30 6.01 5.47 -3.71
C THR A 30 5.36 4.11 -3.93
N ALA A 31 5.66 3.45 -5.06
CA ALA A 31 5.06 2.16 -5.43
C ALA A 31 5.71 0.96 -4.73
N LEU A 32 7.02 1.00 -4.53
CA LEU A 32 7.84 -0.16 -4.17
C LEU A 32 8.58 0.02 -2.83
N GLY A 33 8.62 1.23 -2.29
CA GLY A 33 9.31 1.54 -1.04
C GLY A 33 10.82 1.69 -1.23
N ARG A 34 11.59 1.31 -0.20
CA ARG A 34 13.03 1.55 -0.10
C ARG A 34 13.89 0.59 -0.94
N GLU A 35 13.39 -0.60 -1.25
CA GLU A 35 14.12 -1.70 -1.90
C GLU A 35 13.24 -2.34 -2.99
N GLY A 36 13.74 -3.33 -3.72
CA GLY A 36 12.95 -4.04 -4.74
C GLY A 36 12.92 -3.37 -6.11
N TRP A 37 13.73 -2.32 -6.32
CA TRP A 37 13.82 -1.63 -7.60
C TRP A 37 15.17 -0.95 -7.83
N LYS A 38 15.53 -0.83 -9.11
CA LYS A 38 16.67 -0.05 -9.59
C LYS A 38 16.23 0.86 -10.73
N LEU A 39 16.68 2.10 -10.73
CA LEU A 39 16.44 3.05 -11.80
C LEU A 39 17.77 3.43 -12.45
N THR A 40 17.94 3.10 -13.73
CA THR A 40 19.08 3.53 -14.52
C THR A 40 18.68 4.66 -15.46
N ILE A 41 19.42 5.77 -15.43
CA ILE A 41 19.15 6.93 -16.28
C ILE A 41 20.33 7.19 -17.20
N ILE A 42 20.10 6.98 -18.50
CA ILE A 42 21.10 7.14 -19.56
C ILE A 42 20.90 8.48 -20.26
N GLY A 43 21.99 9.20 -20.53
CA GLY A 43 21.97 10.45 -21.30
C GLY A 43 21.94 11.74 -20.47
N MET A 44 22.11 11.67 -19.15
CA MET A 44 22.15 12.83 -18.24
C MET A 44 23.52 13.07 -17.58
N GLY A 45 24.58 12.46 -18.12
CA GLY A 45 25.93 12.45 -17.54
C GLY A 45 26.17 11.28 -16.58
N ARG A 46 27.40 11.15 -16.05
CA ARG A 46 27.84 9.99 -15.25
C ARG A 46 27.56 10.10 -13.75
N ARG A 47 27.27 11.30 -13.24
CA ARG A 47 27.07 11.54 -11.80
C ARG A 47 25.60 11.82 -11.52
N LEU A 48 25.07 11.25 -10.45
CA LEU A 48 23.70 11.49 -10.00
C LEU A 48 23.51 12.99 -9.68
N PRO A 49 22.67 13.73 -10.42
CA PRO A 49 22.51 15.16 -10.18
C PRO A 49 21.79 15.43 -8.85
N LEU A 50 22.34 16.31 -8.01
CA LEU A 50 21.67 16.74 -6.77
C LEU A 50 20.26 17.28 -7.01
N LYS A 51 20.07 17.96 -8.14
CA LYS A 51 18.77 18.49 -8.57
C LYS A 51 17.73 17.37 -8.77
N LEU A 52 18.15 16.20 -9.27
CA LEU A 52 17.27 15.03 -9.41
C LEU A 52 16.82 14.54 -8.04
N ILE A 53 17.73 14.42 -7.08
CA ILE A 53 17.40 13.98 -5.72
C ILE A 53 16.41 14.95 -5.06
N SER A 54 16.69 16.26 -5.16
CA SER A 54 15.81 17.29 -4.59
C SER A 54 14.43 17.32 -5.25
N GLU A 55 14.36 17.17 -6.58
CA GLU A 55 13.09 17.16 -7.30
C GLU A 55 12.33 15.85 -7.07
N ALA A 56 13.00 14.71 -6.91
CA ALA A 56 12.35 13.44 -6.65
C ALA A 56 11.78 13.38 -5.22
N ARG A 57 12.31 14.17 -4.28
CA ARG A 57 11.96 14.19 -2.84
C ARG A 57 12.15 12.82 -2.19
N LEU A 58 13.22 12.13 -2.55
CA LEU A 58 13.60 10.83 -1.99
C LEU A 58 14.58 11.02 -0.84
N PRO A 59 14.59 10.13 0.18
CA PRO A 59 15.72 10.04 1.10
C PRO A 59 17.03 9.84 0.32
N VAL A 60 18.09 10.56 0.69
CA VAL A 60 19.37 10.51 -0.04
C VAL A 60 19.94 9.09 -0.09
N SER A 61 19.80 8.32 0.99
CA SER A 61 20.24 6.92 1.05
C SER A 61 19.53 6.03 0.02
N VAL A 62 18.24 6.24 -0.20
CA VAL A 62 17.45 5.52 -1.21
C VAL A 62 17.88 5.93 -2.62
N ALA A 63 18.07 7.23 -2.84
CA ALA A 63 18.53 7.72 -4.14
C ALA A 63 19.91 7.17 -4.53
N LEU A 64 20.85 7.10 -3.58
CA LEU A 64 22.21 6.58 -3.81
C LEU A 64 22.26 5.06 -4.02
N SER A 65 21.38 4.30 -3.39
CA SER A 65 21.34 2.83 -3.51
C SER A 65 20.61 2.37 -4.77
N ASN A 66 19.54 3.07 -5.17
CA ASN A 66 18.64 2.59 -6.22
C ASN A 66 18.78 3.31 -7.55
N ILE A 67 19.38 4.51 -7.61
CA ILE A 67 19.51 5.28 -8.85
C ILE A 67 20.94 5.21 -9.39
N SER A 68 21.10 4.65 -10.58
CA SER A 68 22.35 4.62 -11.33
C SER A 68 22.26 5.51 -12.58
N MET A 69 23.39 6.08 -12.97
CA MET A 69 23.54 6.82 -14.23
C MET A 69 24.17 5.96 -15.35
N GLU A 70 24.57 4.74 -15.01
CA GLU A 70 25.23 3.81 -15.91
C GLU A 70 24.52 2.45 -15.85
N LEU A 71 24.45 1.79 -16.99
CA LEU A 71 23.88 0.46 -17.11
C LEU A 71 24.99 -0.57 -16.87
N GLU A 72 24.95 -1.23 -15.71
CA GLU A 72 26.00 -2.17 -15.29
C GLU A 72 25.95 -3.51 -16.04
N ALA A 73 24.75 -3.93 -16.46
CA ALA A 73 24.51 -5.18 -17.16
C ALA A 73 23.32 -5.04 -18.12
N GLU A 74 23.25 -5.90 -19.13
CA GLU A 74 22.11 -5.95 -20.03
C GLU A 74 20.81 -6.28 -19.28
N PRO A 75 19.67 -5.66 -19.65
CA PRO A 75 18.38 -5.94 -19.04
C PRO A 75 18.01 -7.42 -19.06
N SER A 76 17.55 -7.94 -17.92
CA SER A 76 17.07 -9.31 -17.80
C SER A 76 15.64 -9.45 -18.34
N GLU A 77 15.39 -10.46 -19.17
CA GLU A 77 14.04 -10.76 -19.67
C GLU A 77 13.08 -11.23 -18.55
N PRO A 78 11.77 -10.90 -18.62
CA PRO A 78 11.08 -10.19 -19.71
C PRO A 78 11.24 -8.67 -19.65
N VAL A 79 11.55 -8.08 -20.81
CA VAL A 79 11.77 -6.63 -21.03
C VAL A 79 10.55 -6.01 -21.71
N TYR A 80 9.97 -4.98 -21.09
CA TYR A 80 8.86 -4.21 -21.66
C TYR A 80 9.31 -2.81 -22.04
N ILE A 81 8.89 -2.35 -23.21
CA ILE A 81 9.16 -0.99 -23.71
C ILE A 81 7.86 -0.19 -23.62
N ILE A 82 7.90 0.96 -22.97
CA ILE A 82 6.74 1.85 -22.87
C ILE A 82 6.45 2.49 -24.23
N ASP A 83 5.24 2.28 -24.74
CA ASP A 83 4.74 2.84 -25.98
C ASP A 83 3.22 3.01 -25.88
N ASN A 84 2.69 4.19 -26.18
CA ASN A 84 1.25 4.47 -26.08
C ASN A 84 0.39 3.70 -27.10
N ARG A 85 1.00 3.05 -28.10
CA ARG A 85 0.35 2.15 -29.06
C ARG A 85 0.60 0.67 -28.76
N GLY A 86 1.28 0.36 -27.66
CA GLY A 86 1.60 -1.01 -27.25
C GLY A 86 0.39 -1.84 -26.80
N GLU A 87 0.68 -3.05 -26.35
CA GLU A 87 -0.31 -3.92 -25.72
C GLU A 87 -0.68 -3.39 -24.33
N PRO A 88 -1.96 -3.42 -23.90
CA PRO A 88 -2.33 -2.92 -22.59
C PRO A 88 -1.67 -3.68 -21.44
N ALA A 89 -1.04 -2.96 -20.51
CA ALA A 89 -0.31 -3.50 -19.38
C ALA A 89 -1.17 -4.43 -18.52
N TRP A 90 -2.48 -4.17 -18.39
CA TRP A 90 -3.41 -5.00 -17.62
C TRP A 90 -3.60 -6.42 -18.17
N ASN A 91 -3.18 -6.70 -19.41
CA ASN A 91 -3.24 -8.05 -20.01
C ASN A 91 -1.94 -8.85 -19.86
N LEU A 92 -0.86 -8.23 -19.38
CA LEU A 92 0.48 -8.82 -19.35
C LEU A 92 0.88 -9.23 -17.95
N GLU A 93 1.94 -10.01 -17.76
CA GLU A 93 2.51 -10.28 -16.43
C GLU A 93 3.46 -9.15 -16.00
N PRO A 94 3.77 -8.96 -14.70
CA PRO A 94 4.73 -7.95 -14.28
C PRO A 94 6.12 -8.18 -14.90
N PRO A 95 6.75 -7.15 -15.47
CA PRO A 95 8.08 -7.28 -16.06
C PRO A 95 9.18 -7.32 -15.00
N ARG A 96 10.35 -7.85 -15.40
CA ARG A 96 11.61 -7.64 -14.68
C ARG A 96 12.29 -6.34 -15.08
N THR A 97 12.13 -5.94 -16.34
CA THR A 97 12.68 -4.67 -16.83
C THR A 97 11.66 -3.85 -17.60
N ILE A 98 11.58 -2.55 -17.29
CA ILE A 98 10.82 -1.56 -18.06
C ILE A 98 11.79 -0.56 -18.68
N ILE A 99 11.67 -0.36 -19.99
CA ILE A 99 12.43 0.62 -20.76
C ILE A 99 11.51 1.77 -21.15
N ILE A 100 11.96 2.98 -20.84
CA ILE A 100 11.30 4.24 -21.19
C ILE A 100 12.26 4.99 -22.12
N ASP A 101 12.04 4.83 -23.42
CA ASP A 101 12.93 5.37 -24.44
C ASP A 101 12.33 6.56 -25.16
N TYR A 102 12.76 7.76 -24.76
CA TYR A 102 12.31 9.02 -25.37
C TYR A 102 12.92 9.25 -26.75
N GLY A 103 14.09 8.68 -27.04
CA GLY A 103 14.79 8.83 -28.31
C GLY A 103 14.42 7.76 -29.34
N GLY A 104 13.89 6.63 -28.91
CA GLY A 104 13.47 5.49 -29.74
C GLY A 104 14.62 4.62 -30.27
N THR A 105 15.87 5.02 -30.04
CA THR A 105 17.07 4.33 -30.53
C THR A 105 17.48 3.14 -29.65
N PHE A 106 17.25 3.22 -28.35
CA PHE A 106 17.63 2.18 -27.39
C PHE A 106 16.65 1.00 -27.47
N ALA A 107 15.36 1.30 -27.60
CA ALA A 107 14.29 0.32 -27.80
C ALA A 107 14.48 -0.53 -29.07
N ALA A 108 15.12 0.02 -30.10
CA ALA A 108 15.38 -0.70 -31.35
C ALA A 108 16.38 -1.86 -31.19
N SER A 109 17.19 -1.86 -30.13
CA SER A 109 18.19 -2.89 -29.85
C SER A 109 17.62 -4.14 -29.18
N PHE A 110 16.34 -4.13 -28.77
CA PHE A 110 15.70 -5.25 -28.06
C PHE A 110 14.60 -5.87 -28.93
N HIS A 111 14.98 -6.84 -29.78
CA HIS A 111 14.07 -7.45 -30.75
C HIS A 111 12.93 -8.28 -30.12
N ASP A 112 13.18 -8.89 -28.96
CA ASP A 112 12.20 -9.73 -28.25
C ASP A 112 11.39 -8.97 -27.18
N ALA A 113 11.65 -7.67 -27.00
CA ALA A 113 10.93 -6.86 -26.02
C ALA A 113 9.50 -6.52 -26.48
N LYS A 114 8.54 -6.64 -25.55
CA LYS A 114 7.14 -6.29 -25.83
C LYS A 114 6.91 -4.79 -25.64
N ARG A 115 6.18 -4.18 -26.58
CA ARG A 115 5.68 -2.80 -26.43
C ARG A 115 4.43 -2.80 -25.57
N VAL A 116 4.43 -2.01 -24.51
CA VAL A 116 3.38 -1.99 -23.49
C VAL A 116 2.85 -0.58 -23.29
N ARG A 117 1.54 -0.47 -23.18
CA ARG A 117 0.81 0.77 -22.91
C ARG A 117 0.04 0.68 -21.60
N GLY A 118 -0.08 1.79 -20.89
CA GLY A 118 -1.03 1.96 -19.82
C GLY A 118 -2.33 2.49 -20.43
N LEU A 119 -2.57 3.80 -20.32
CA LEU A 119 -3.79 4.43 -20.82
C LEU A 119 -3.70 4.92 -22.27
N GLY A 120 -2.50 4.89 -22.89
CA GLY A 120 -2.27 5.47 -24.21
C GLY A 120 -2.05 6.98 -24.16
N ALA A 121 -1.43 7.50 -23.10
CA ALA A 121 -1.09 8.90 -22.94
C ALA A 121 -0.07 9.37 -24.01
N PRO A 122 -0.18 10.62 -24.49
CA PRO A 122 0.76 11.15 -25.48
C PRO A 122 2.17 11.40 -24.93
N SER A 123 2.30 11.62 -23.61
CA SER A 123 3.59 11.78 -22.94
C SER A 123 4.10 10.42 -22.45
N LEU A 124 5.32 10.05 -22.85
CA LEU A 124 5.97 8.81 -22.39
C LEU A 124 6.21 8.79 -20.88
N THR A 125 6.47 9.93 -20.25
CA THR A 125 6.61 10.03 -18.79
C THR A 125 5.33 9.58 -18.11
N TYR A 126 4.20 10.16 -18.51
CA TYR A 126 2.89 9.82 -17.93
C TYR A 126 2.47 8.41 -18.32
N GLU A 127 2.76 7.97 -19.54
CA GLU A 127 2.48 6.60 -19.95
C GLU A 127 3.24 5.60 -19.09
N ALA A 128 4.52 5.83 -18.86
CA ALA A 128 5.34 5.00 -17.98
C ALA A 128 4.81 5.01 -16.55
N ILE A 129 4.39 6.16 -16.02
CA ILE A 129 3.73 6.24 -14.71
C ILE A 129 2.47 5.38 -14.69
N THR A 130 1.62 5.44 -15.72
CA THR A 130 0.40 4.62 -15.77
C THR A 130 0.70 3.13 -15.84
N VAL A 131 1.77 2.72 -16.54
CA VAL A 131 2.21 1.32 -16.61
C VAL A 131 2.80 0.85 -15.28
N LEU A 132 3.68 1.66 -14.65
CA LEU A 132 4.20 1.39 -13.32
C LEU A 132 3.07 1.30 -12.29
N TYR A 133 2.09 2.21 -12.41
CA TYR A 133 0.89 2.17 -11.60
C TYR A 133 0.14 0.87 -11.83
N GLU A 134 -0.15 0.47 -13.07
CA GLU A 134 -0.83 -0.79 -13.36
C GLU A 134 -0.09 -2.00 -12.74
N PHE A 135 1.20 -2.16 -13.03
CA PHE A 135 1.98 -3.33 -12.60
C PHE A 135 2.27 -3.38 -11.10
N PHE A 136 2.54 -2.23 -10.48
CA PHE A 136 3.16 -2.17 -9.15
C PHE A 136 2.41 -1.29 -8.16
N VAL A 137 1.37 -0.57 -8.59
CA VAL A 137 0.50 0.17 -7.66
C VAL A 137 -0.91 -0.34 -7.71
N ARG A 138 -1.45 -0.83 -8.83
CA ARG A 138 -2.82 -1.34 -8.95
C ARG A 138 -2.84 -2.85 -8.71
N ARG A 139 -1.85 -3.57 -9.23
CA ARG A 139 -1.69 -5.01 -9.00
C ARG A 139 -0.96 -5.36 -7.71
N LYS A 140 0.04 -4.57 -7.28
CA LYS A 140 0.60 -4.71 -5.92
C LYS A 140 -0.22 -3.98 -4.87
N SER A 141 -1.04 -2.98 -5.22
CA SER A 141 -2.05 -2.63 -4.26
C SER A 141 -3.03 -3.77 -4.13
N TRP A 142 -2.98 -4.33 -2.94
CA TRP A 142 -4.05 -5.10 -2.36
C TRP A 142 -4.12 -6.56 -2.80
N GLY A 143 -3.06 -7.29 -2.45
CA GLY A 143 -3.28 -8.04 -1.22
C GLY A 143 -2.65 -7.26 -0.08
N PRO A 144 -3.39 -6.76 0.94
CA PRO A 144 -2.85 -6.78 2.29
C PRO A 144 -1.96 -8.01 2.49
N ALA A 145 -0.94 -7.93 3.33
CA ALA A 145 -0.49 -9.13 4.02
C ALA A 145 -1.69 -9.64 4.83
N TYR A 146 -2.58 -10.36 4.14
CA TYR A 146 -3.67 -11.10 4.70
C TYR A 146 -2.93 -12.19 5.47
N SER A 147 -2.66 -11.92 6.75
CA SER A 147 -2.61 -13.05 7.65
C SER A 147 -3.93 -13.78 7.41
N ARG A 148 -3.89 -15.11 7.45
CA ARG A 148 -5.08 -15.96 7.43
C ARG A 148 -5.94 -15.75 8.69
N ALA A 149 -6.01 -14.54 9.22
CA ALA A 149 -6.89 -14.14 10.30
C ALA A 149 -8.28 -14.00 9.71
N PHE A 150 -8.95 -15.15 9.64
CA PHE A 150 -10.40 -15.19 9.51
C PHE A 150 -10.98 -14.46 10.73
N SER A 151 -11.68 -13.35 10.49
CA SER A 151 -12.67 -12.87 11.45
C SER A 151 -13.64 -14.03 11.71
N ARG A 152 -13.83 -14.43 12.98
CA ARG A 152 -14.80 -15.49 13.32
C ARG A 152 -16.23 -15.12 12.87
N ASP A 153 -16.52 -13.82 12.75
CA ASP A 153 -17.79 -13.28 12.29
C ASP A 153 -17.58 -12.20 11.21
N ILE A 154 -17.81 -12.56 9.95
CA ILE A 154 -17.64 -11.66 8.80
C ILE A 154 -18.51 -10.40 8.92
N ARG A 155 -19.75 -10.50 9.44
CA ARG A 155 -20.65 -9.34 9.55
C ARG A 155 -20.11 -8.31 10.54
N SER A 156 -19.66 -8.78 11.70
CA SER A 156 -19.02 -7.93 12.70
C SER A 156 -17.71 -7.34 12.19
N GLY A 157 -16.92 -8.10 11.43
CA GLY A 157 -15.67 -7.64 10.82
C GLY A 157 -15.87 -6.49 9.82
N VAL A 158 -16.85 -6.62 8.92
CA VAL A 158 -17.19 -5.56 7.94
C VAL A 158 -17.77 -4.32 8.66
N TYR A 159 -18.60 -4.52 9.68
CA TYR A 159 -19.11 -3.42 10.50
C TYR A 159 -17.97 -2.65 11.19
N LEU A 160 -17.01 -3.38 11.79
CA LEU A 160 -15.84 -2.79 12.43
C LEU A 160 -14.99 -2.02 11.42
N ALA A 161 -14.70 -2.58 10.24
CA ALA A 161 -13.89 -1.93 9.21
C ALA A 161 -14.49 -0.57 8.80
N ARG A 162 -15.81 -0.52 8.61
CA ARG A 162 -16.53 0.72 8.31
C ARG A 162 -16.41 1.74 9.43
N LYS A 163 -16.64 1.33 10.68
CA LYS A 163 -16.63 2.22 11.83
C LYS A 163 -15.25 2.73 12.20
N VAL A 164 -14.22 1.93 11.94
CA VAL A 164 -12.82 2.35 12.10
C VAL A 164 -12.47 3.42 11.08
N LEU A 165 -12.89 3.28 9.81
CA LEU A 165 -12.72 4.35 8.82
C LEU A 165 -13.43 5.64 9.23
N GLU A 166 -14.68 5.55 9.68
CA GLU A 166 -15.41 6.71 10.21
C GLU A 166 -14.66 7.36 11.38
N ALA A 167 -14.14 6.56 12.32
CA ALA A 167 -13.39 7.05 13.47
C ALA A 167 -12.10 7.77 13.07
N ILE A 168 -11.37 7.22 12.08
CA ILE A 168 -10.12 7.80 11.58
C ILE A 168 -10.37 9.12 10.86
N GLN A 169 -11.47 9.22 10.09
CA GLN A 169 -11.82 10.45 9.38
C GLN A 169 -12.11 11.62 10.31
N VAL A 170 -12.62 11.36 11.52
CA VAL A 170 -12.95 12.43 12.49
C VAL A 170 -11.70 13.12 13.05
N PHE A 171 -10.54 12.45 13.05
CA PHE A 171 -9.32 12.96 13.70
C PHE A 171 -8.29 13.59 12.76
N ASP A 172 -8.56 13.69 11.46
CA ASP A 172 -7.76 14.31 10.38
C ASP A 172 -6.26 13.92 10.29
N ASN A 173 -5.78 13.05 11.17
CA ASN A 173 -4.37 12.70 11.31
C ASN A 173 -4.07 11.26 10.88
N TYR A 174 -5.07 10.40 10.64
CA TYR A 174 -4.92 9.00 10.18
C TYR A 174 -3.99 8.08 10.99
N ILE A 175 -3.50 8.55 12.14
CA ILE A 175 -2.42 7.94 12.92
C ILE A 175 -2.92 7.45 14.29
N VAL A 176 -4.08 7.94 14.76
CA VAL A 176 -4.61 7.65 16.11
C VAL A 176 -6.11 7.40 16.06
N LEU A 177 -6.59 6.46 16.86
CA LEU A 177 -8.00 6.15 17.08
C LEU A 177 -8.46 6.76 18.40
N GLU A 178 -9.72 7.21 18.45
CA GLU A 178 -10.28 7.65 19.72
C GLU A 178 -10.75 6.43 20.54
N PRO A 179 -10.23 6.21 21.77
CA PRO A 179 -10.59 5.05 22.57
C PRO A 179 -12.10 4.94 22.85
N SER A 180 -12.79 6.08 23.00
CA SER A 180 -14.23 6.16 23.24
C SER A 180 -15.04 5.64 22.04
N VAL A 181 -14.63 5.98 20.82
CA VAL A 181 -15.27 5.57 19.56
C VAL A 181 -15.05 4.09 19.31
N ILE A 182 -13.84 3.59 19.56
CA ILE A 182 -13.52 2.16 19.48
C ILE A 182 -14.32 1.37 20.51
N ALA A 183 -14.38 1.83 21.76
CA ALA A 183 -15.19 1.19 22.80
C ALA A 183 -16.68 1.17 22.44
N PHE A 184 -17.24 2.27 21.93
CA PHE A 184 -18.63 2.34 21.49
C PHE A 184 -18.91 1.38 20.32
N THR A 185 -17.99 1.30 19.37
CA THR A 185 -18.09 0.41 18.21
C THR A 185 -18.07 -1.05 18.65
N LEU A 186 -17.12 -1.43 19.50
CA LEU A 186 -16.99 -2.79 20.01
C LEU A 186 -18.14 -3.17 20.93
N ARG A 187 -18.69 -2.23 21.69
CA ARG A 187 -19.90 -2.47 22.49
C ARG A 187 -21.05 -3.00 21.63
N LYS A 188 -21.27 -2.45 20.42
CA LYS A 188 -22.30 -2.96 19.50
C LYS A 188 -22.00 -4.38 18.98
N VAL A 189 -20.74 -4.67 18.67
CA VAL A 189 -20.31 -6.00 18.20
C VAL A 189 -20.49 -7.07 19.28
N TYR A 190 -20.06 -6.75 20.49
CA TYR A 190 -20.04 -7.69 21.61
C TYR A 190 -21.39 -7.78 22.35
N LEU A 191 -22.29 -6.81 22.17
CA LEU A 191 -23.66 -6.88 22.71
C LEU A 191 -24.39 -8.14 22.21
N ASN A 192 -24.23 -8.46 20.92
CA ASN A 192 -24.81 -9.67 20.32
C ASN A 192 -24.21 -10.97 20.89
N LYS A 193 -23.01 -10.89 21.48
CA LYS A 193 -22.34 -12.00 22.18
C LYS A 193 -22.67 -12.05 23.68
N GLY A 194 -23.58 -11.21 24.17
CA GLY A 194 -23.95 -11.17 25.59
C GLY A 194 -22.99 -10.38 26.48
N LEU A 195 -22.13 -9.54 25.87
CA LEU A 195 -21.03 -8.85 26.55
C LEU A 195 -21.19 -7.32 26.48
N LEU A 196 -20.93 -6.64 27.58
CA LEU A 196 -20.76 -5.19 27.65
C LEU A 196 -19.29 -4.85 27.70
N VAL A 197 -18.90 -3.78 27.00
CA VAL A 197 -17.52 -3.34 26.85
C VAL A 197 -17.38 -1.92 27.37
N ASP A 198 -16.34 -1.68 28.17
CA ASP A 198 -16.03 -0.39 28.78
C ASP A 198 -14.53 -0.07 28.69
N PRO A 199 -14.12 1.16 28.35
CA PRO A 199 -12.70 1.49 28.27
C PRO A 199 -12.05 1.47 29.66
N ASP A 200 -10.85 0.88 29.75
CA ASP A 200 -10.09 0.77 31.00
C ASP A 200 -8.83 1.63 30.94
N THR A 201 -7.89 1.28 30.05
CA THR A 201 -6.62 1.99 29.91
C THR A 201 -6.29 2.22 28.44
N PHE A 202 -5.59 3.31 28.18
CA PHE A 202 -5.09 3.68 26.86
C PHE A 202 -3.60 3.98 26.96
N LYS A 203 -2.81 3.51 26.00
CA LYS A 203 -1.40 3.81 25.85
C LYS A 203 -1.08 4.12 24.40
N LEU A 204 -0.25 5.13 24.18
CA LEU A 204 0.31 5.47 22.89
C LEU A 204 1.83 5.36 22.99
N GLU A 205 2.42 4.50 22.17
CA GLU A 205 3.86 4.30 22.07
C GLU A 205 4.33 4.88 20.73
N VAL A 206 5.25 5.85 20.79
CA VAL A 206 5.80 6.49 19.60
C VAL A 206 7.21 5.99 19.39
N ASN A 207 7.42 5.18 18.35
CA ASN A 207 8.75 4.81 17.92
C ASN A 207 9.35 5.97 17.10
N VAL A 208 10.17 6.77 17.78
CA VAL A 208 10.79 7.98 17.22
C VAL A 208 11.76 7.66 16.06
N VAL A 209 12.29 6.44 16.00
CA VAL A 209 13.26 6.02 14.96
C VAL A 209 12.54 5.67 13.66
N ASP A 210 11.46 4.92 13.76
CA ASP A 210 10.70 4.45 12.60
C ASP A 210 9.55 5.39 12.21
N GLY A 211 9.28 6.41 13.05
CA GLY A 211 8.12 7.29 12.88
C GLY A 211 6.78 6.58 13.05
N ALA A 212 6.79 5.36 13.59
CA ALA A 212 5.62 4.54 13.80
C ALA A 212 4.95 4.89 15.14
N VAL A 213 3.62 4.92 15.13
CA VAL A 213 2.80 5.12 16.33
C VAL A 213 2.03 3.83 16.57
N GLU A 214 2.27 3.22 17.71
CA GLU A 214 1.52 2.06 18.19
C GLU A 214 0.59 2.48 19.32
N GLU A 215 -0.68 2.14 19.18
CA GLU A 215 -1.74 2.47 20.10
C GLU A 215 -2.30 1.19 20.71
N HIS A 216 -2.42 1.17 22.04
CA HIS A 216 -2.96 0.07 22.80
C HIS A 216 -4.16 0.56 23.63
N ILE A 217 -5.35 0.09 23.29
CA ILE A 217 -6.58 0.35 24.05
C ILE A 217 -7.01 -0.95 24.75
N MET A 218 -7.08 -0.91 26.08
CA MET A 218 -7.61 -2.00 26.90
C MET A 218 -9.06 -1.70 27.28
N LEU A 219 -9.94 -2.65 27.05
CA LEU A 219 -11.35 -2.57 27.37
C LEU A 219 -11.73 -3.70 28.33
N LYS A 220 -12.43 -3.38 29.42
CA LYS A 220 -13.03 -4.37 30.32
C LYS A 220 -14.33 -4.91 29.73
N THR A 221 -14.55 -6.20 29.93
CA THR A 221 -15.75 -6.90 29.47
C THR A 221 -16.56 -7.43 30.64
N TYR A 222 -17.89 -7.28 30.53
CA TYR A 222 -18.84 -7.71 31.55
C TYR A 222 -19.95 -8.55 30.93
N SER A 223 -20.47 -9.52 31.69
CA SER A 223 -21.71 -10.23 31.33
C SER A 223 -22.88 -9.25 31.35
N ILE A 224 -23.69 -9.18 30.28
CA ILE A 224 -24.97 -8.45 30.32
C ILE A 224 -25.86 -8.99 31.45
N ARG A 225 -25.82 -10.32 31.68
CA ARG A 225 -26.53 -10.96 32.77
C ARG A 225 -25.72 -10.82 34.05
N GLY A 226 -26.01 -9.76 34.83
CA GLY A 226 -25.48 -9.56 36.17
C GLY A 226 -24.18 -8.77 36.29
N LEU A 227 -23.71 -8.12 35.21
CA LEU A 227 -22.57 -7.18 35.20
C LEU A 227 -21.27 -7.72 35.83
N ARG A 228 -21.08 -9.04 35.80
CA ARG A 228 -19.87 -9.68 36.30
C ARG A 228 -18.74 -9.46 35.31
N SER A 229 -17.56 -9.07 35.81
CA SER A 229 -16.35 -8.97 34.98
C SER A 229 -15.99 -10.35 34.43
N ILE A 230 -15.76 -10.42 33.11
CA ILE A 230 -15.39 -11.64 32.41
C ILE A 230 -13.90 -11.58 32.05
N GLY A 231 -13.37 -10.40 31.73
CA GLY A 231 -11.95 -10.20 31.38
C GLY A 231 -11.77 -8.97 30.49
N ASN A 232 -10.74 -8.97 29.65
CA ASN A 232 -10.37 -7.80 28.85
C ASN A 232 -10.35 -8.09 27.34
N ILE A 233 -10.63 -7.06 26.55
CA ILE A 233 -10.34 -6.99 25.11
C ILE A 233 -9.18 -6.01 24.93
N GLU A 234 -8.15 -6.43 24.21
CA GLU A 234 -7.03 -5.57 23.81
C GLU A 234 -7.20 -5.17 22.35
N VAL A 235 -7.08 -3.88 22.07
CA VAL A 235 -7.07 -3.32 20.72
C VAL A 235 -5.69 -2.72 20.45
N LYS A 236 -5.02 -3.19 19.40
CA LYS A 236 -3.71 -2.69 18.95
C LYS A 236 -3.86 -2.02 17.60
N PHE A 237 -3.33 -0.83 17.44
CA PHE A 237 -3.34 -0.11 16.16
C PHE A 237 -1.97 0.48 15.87
N ASN A 238 -1.44 0.29 14.66
CA ASN A 238 -0.12 0.80 14.28
C ASN A 238 -0.14 1.79 13.11
N GLY A 239 -1.29 2.42 12.82
CA GLY A 239 -1.49 3.28 11.65
C GLY A 239 -2.02 2.53 10.41
N GLU A 240 -1.65 1.25 10.24
CA GLU A 240 -2.02 0.45 9.06
C GLU A 240 -2.84 -0.79 9.42
N VAL A 241 -2.70 -1.32 10.63
CA VAL A 241 -3.33 -2.56 11.07
C VAL A 241 -3.94 -2.35 12.44
N LEU A 242 -5.23 -2.67 12.54
CA LEU A 242 -5.98 -2.75 13.79
C LEU A 242 -6.21 -4.23 14.15
N GLU A 243 -5.73 -4.67 15.30
CA GLU A 243 -5.96 -6.00 15.84
C GLU A 243 -6.80 -5.92 17.11
N ILE A 244 -7.83 -6.75 17.20
CA ILE A 244 -8.70 -6.87 18.36
C ILE A 244 -8.53 -8.28 18.92
N HIS A 245 -7.98 -8.37 20.12
CA HIS A 245 -7.74 -9.62 20.84
C HIS A 245 -8.75 -9.74 21.98
N ASP A 246 -9.53 -10.81 21.99
CA ASP A 246 -10.42 -11.17 23.09
C ASP A 246 -9.86 -12.38 23.86
N GLN A 247 -10.66 -12.96 24.74
CA GLN A 247 -10.25 -14.10 25.58
C GLN A 247 -9.93 -15.37 24.79
N GLU A 248 -10.40 -15.46 23.54
CA GLU A 248 -10.18 -16.60 22.64
C GLU A 248 -9.02 -16.36 21.66
N GLY A 249 -8.28 -15.26 21.82
CA GLY A 249 -7.16 -14.84 20.98
C GLY A 249 -7.53 -13.70 20.03
N THR A 250 -6.92 -13.65 18.84
CA THR A 250 -7.24 -12.62 17.85
C THR A 250 -8.64 -12.82 17.29
N ALA A 251 -9.57 -11.93 17.66
CA ALA A 251 -10.96 -11.96 17.25
C ALA A 251 -11.16 -11.31 15.88
N TYR A 252 -10.49 -10.17 15.66
CA TYR A 252 -10.56 -9.41 14.41
C TYR A 252 -9.20 -8.81 14.08
N ARG A 253 -8.91 -8.74 12.78
CA ARG A 253 -7.76 -8.01 12.24
C ARG A 253 -8.24 -7.21 11.04
N ILE A 254 -7.99 -5.91 11.05
CA ILE A 254 -8.45 -4.97 10.04
C ILE A 254 -7.24 -4.24 9.48
N VAL A 255 -7.06 -4.31 8.17
CA VAL A 255 -5.98 -3.61 7.48
C VAL A 255 -6.55 -2.36 6.84
N ILE A 256 -5.88 -1.23 7.07
CA ILE A 256 -6.33 0.11 6.71
C ILE A 256 -5.33 0.67 5.72
N ASP A 257 -5.82 1.07 4.55
CA ASP A 257 -5.08 1.88 3.60
C ASP A 257 -5.58 3.32 3.74
N ALA A 258 -4.84 4.10 4.53
CA ALA A 258 -5.18 5.50 4.80
C ALA A 258 -5.18 6.35 3.51
N TYR A 259 -4.30 6.04 2.53
CA TYR A 259 -4.23 6.77 1.26
C TYR A 259 -5.47 6.56 0.42
N ARG A 260 -5.98 5.33 0.36
CA ARG A 260 -7.19 4.99 -0.40
C ARG A 260 -8.48 5.16 0.38
N ARG A 261 -8.37 5.37 1.69
CA ARG A 261 -9.50 5.43 2.64
C ARG A 261 -10.34 4.15 2.59
N ILE A 262 -9.65 3.00 2.59
CA ILE A 262 -10.29 1.68 2.55
C ILE A 262 -9.79 0.85 3.75
N ALA A 263 -10.68 0.07 4.36
CA ALA A 263 -10.36 -0.87 5.43
C ALA A 263 -10.89 -2.26 5.08
N CYS A 264 -10.05 -3.28 5.21
CA CYS A 264 -10.39 -4.68 4.96
C CYS A 264 -10.43 -5.49 6.23
N CYS A 265 -11.43 -6.36 6.35
CA CYS A 265 -11.46 -7.38 7.40
C CYS A 265 -11.03 -8.78 6.92
N ALA A 266 -10.95 -8.98 5.59
CA ALA A 266 -10.51 -10.21 4.94
C ALA A 266 -10.20 -9.96 3.45
N PRO A 267 -9.55 -10.92 2.74
CA PRO A 267 -9.38 -10.82 1.29
C PRO A 267 -10.68 -10.58 0.53
N GLY A 268 -10.72 -9.49 -0.24
CA GLY A 268 -11.89 -9.09 -1.01
C GLY A 268 -13.07 -8.54 -0.18
N LEU A 269 -12.93 -8.43 1.16
CA LEU A 269 -13.96 -7.92 2.06
C LEU A 269 -13.52 -6.61 2.69
N CYS A 270 -13.71 -5.53 1.93
CA CYS A 270 -13.22 -4.21 2.25
C CYS A 270 -14.31 -3.16 2.11
N VAL A 271 -14.19 -2.10 2.91
CA VAL A 271 -15.12 -0.97 2.96
C VAL A 271 -14.33 0.28 2.60
N GLY A 272 -14.83 1.10 1.67
CA GLY A 272 -14.23 2.38 1.30
C GLY A 272 -15.17 3.54 1.62
N THR A 273 -14.67 4.78 1.52
CA THR A 273 -15.47 5.99 1.78
C THR A 273 -15.86 6.76 0.52
N GLY A 274 -15.70 6.16 -0.67
CA GLY A 274 -16.16 6.73 -1.94
C GLY A 274 -17.59 6.26 -2.31
N GLU A 275 -18.30 7.03 -3.13
CA GLU A 275 -19.68 6.74 -3.59
C GLU A 275 -19.82 5.46 -4.43
N ASP A 276 -18.72 4.78 -4.77
CA ASP A 276 -18.73 3.45 -5.39
C ASP A 276 -18.98 2.35 -4.35
N ASP A 277 -20.16 2.42 -3.73
CA ASP A 277 -20.75 1.36 -2.91
C ASP A 277 -21.33 0.27 -3.86
N VAL A 278 -20.49 -0.29 -4.73
CA VAL A 278 -20.89 -1.33 -5.70
C VAL A 278 -20.04 -2.58 -5.49
N ASN A 279 -20.38 -3.33 -4.44
CA ASN A 279 -20.37 -4.81 -4.38
C ASN A 279 -20.41 -5.33 -2.93
N ILE A 280 -21.15 -4.67 -2.03
CA ILE A 280 -21.62 -5.35 -0.82
C ILE A 280 -22.97 -5.97 -1.21
N PRO A 281 -23.13 -7.31 -1.17
CA PRO A 281 -24.45 -7.91 -1.33
C PRO A 281 -25.36 -7.29 -0.28
N ARG A 282 -26.43 -6.60 -0.72
CA ARG A 282 -27.52 -6.23 0.17
C ARG A 282 -28.15 -7.53 0.65
N LEU A 283 -27.74 -7.99 1.82
CA LEU A 283 -28.40 -9.08 2.52
C LEU A 283 -29.61 -8.46 3.22
N GLU A 284 -30.78 -8.72 2.65
CA GLU A 284 -32.08 -8.42 3.25
C GLU A 284 -32.21 -9.06 4.65
N PRO A 285 -33.05 -8.46 5.52
CA PRO A 285 -33.06 -8.68 6.98
C PRO A 285 -33.24 -10.14 7.43
#